data_AF-A0A084EF82-F1
#
_entry.id   AF-A0A084EF82-F1
#
_cell.length_a   1.000
_cell.length_b   1.000
_cell.length_c   1.000
_cell.angle_alpha   90.00
_cell.angle_beta   90.00
_cell.angle_gamma   90.00
#
_symmetry.space_group_name_H-M   'P 1'
#
loop_
_entity.id
_entity.type
_entity.pdbx_description
1 polymer ?
#
loop_
_entity_poly.entity_id
_entity_poly.type
_entity_poly.pdbx_seq_one_letter_code
_entity_poly.pdbx_strand_id
1 'polypeptide(L)'
;MNDKLSALEWSVVALARGDRLSSLQAPGKFSTFLKRLFEGERPSPAFADKRLEALRRVSVLAWHRGFAIPEAELDRFLNVGFSEQQFEAVISRIHRSKAQASCCKNGAQPGHVHALA
;
A
#
# COMPACT_ATOMS: atom_id res chain seq x y z
N MET A 1 11.17 -17.90 3.27
CA MET A 1 10.95 -16.43 3.27
C MET A 1 9.58 -16.18 2.66
N ASN A 2 8.77 -15.25 3.17
CA ASN A 2 7.45 -14.95 2.61
C ASN A 2 7.61 -13.93 1.48
N ASP A 3 7.45 -14.39 0.25
CA ASP A 3 7.64 -13.59 -0.98
C ASP A 3 6.41 -12.74 -1.32
N LYS A 4 5.35 -12.84 -0.49
CA LYS A 4 4.04 -12.26 -0.76
C LYS A 4 3.46 -11.59 0.49
N LEU A 5 2.85 -10.43 0.26
CA LEU A 5 2.03 -9.71 1.23
C LEU A 5 0.69 -10.43 1.44
N SER A 6 0.22 -10.44 2.69
CA SER A 6 -1.07 -10.96 3.11
C SER A 6 -2.23 -10.06 2.67
N ALA A 7 -3.46 -10.57 2.75
CA ALA A 7 -4.69 -9.85 2.41
C ALA A 7 -4.87 -8.57 3.24
N LEU A 8 -4.46 -8.59 4.52
CA LEU A 8 -4.47 -7.42 5.41
C LEU A 8 -3.51 -6.34 4.90
N GLU A 9 -2.28 -6.72 4.57
CA GLU A 9 -1.25 -5.81 4.06
C GLU A 9 -1.70 -5.19 2.73
N TRP A 10 -2.30 -5.98 1.83
CA TRP A 10 -2.89 -5.46 0.59
C TRP A 10 -4.08 -4.52 0.82
N SER A 11 -4.89 -4.77 1.85
CA SER A 11 -5.98 -3.86 2.25
C SER A 11 -5.43 -2.50 2.72
N VAL A 12 -4.31 -2.51 3.45
CA VAL A 12 -3.62 -1.28 3.87
C VAL A 12 -3.06 -0.51 2.67
N VAL A 13 -2.47 -1.19 1.69
CA VAL A 13 -1.98 -0.57 0.44
C VAL A 13 -3.12 0.13 -0.32
N ALA A 14 -4.31 -0.50 -0.36
CA ALA A 14 -5.49 0.06 -0.99
C ALA A 14 -6.05 1.27 -0.22
N LEU A 15 -6.13 1.18 1.12
CA LEU A 15 -6.56 2.28 2.00
C LEU A 15 -5.65 3.51 1.90
N ALA A 16 -4.33 3.30 1.73
CA ALA A 16 -3.35 4.37 1.61
C ALA A 16 -3.60 5.32 0.43
N ARG A 17 -4.38 4.90 -0.58
CA ARG A 17 -4.76 5.75 -1.73
C ARG A 17 -5.53 7.00 -1.31
N GLY A 18 -6.39 6.88 -0.30
CA GLY A 18 -7.22 7.98 0.21
C GLY A 18 -6.65 8.63 1.47
N ASP A 19 -5.53 8.12 1.98
CA ASP A 19 -4.95 8.58 3.23
C ASP A 19 -4.18 9.89 3.01
N ARG A 20 -4.61 10.96 3.70
CA ARG A 20 -3.99 12.28 3.59
C ARG A 20 -2.59 12.29 4.21
N LEU A 21 -1.64 12.99 3.57
CA LEU A 21 -0.31 13.31 4.13
C LEU A 21 -0.37 13.85 5.57
N SER A 22 -1.43 14.58 5.96
CA SER A 22 -1.65 15.06 7.34
C SER A 22 -1.74 13.94 8.39
N SER A 23 -2.11 12.72 7.97
CA SER A 23 -2.22 11.54 8.81
C SER A 23 -0.86 10.84 9.02
N LEU A 24 0.20 11.26 8.30
CA LEU A 24 1.60 10.89 8.58
C LEU A 24 2.17 11.65 9.79
N GLN A 25 1.61 12.82 10.16
CA GLN A 25 2.09 13.61 11.30
C GLN A 25 1.69 13.07 12.67
N ALA A 26 0.76 12.11 12.73
CA ALA A 26 0.33 11.49 13.96
C ALA A 26 0.75 10.01 14.00
N PRO A 27 2.01 9.71 14.37
CA PRO A 27 2.45 8.34 14.58
C PRO A 27 1.50 7.66 15.59
N GLY A 28 0.92 6.52 15.21
CA GLY A 28 0.01 5.76 16.06
C GLY A 28 -1.51 5.92 15.82
N LYS A 29 -2.01 7.02 15.23
CA LYS A 29 -3.48 7.18 15.03
C LYS A 29 -4.05 6.16 14.02
N PHE A 30 -3.29 5.84 12.98
CA PHE A 30 -3.71 4.85 11.97
C PHE A 30 -3.68 3.42 12.51
N SER A 31 -2.69 3.09 13.33
CA SER A 31 -2.62 1.78 13.98
C SER A 31 -3.79 1.58 14.94
N THR A 32 -4.17 2.60 15.72
CA THR A 32 -5.38 2.56 16.56
C THR A 32 -6.66 2.45 15.73
N PHE A 33 -6.76 3.13 14.58
CA PHE A 33 -7.91 3.03 13.68
C PHE A 33 -8.04 1.62 13.06
N LEU A 34 -6.94 1.06 12.55
CA LEU A 34 -6.92 -0.30 12.02
C LEU A 34 -7.21 -1.33 13.10
N LYS A 35 -6.65 -1.19 14.30
CA LYS A 35 -6.99 -2.05 15.44
C LYS A 35 -8.48 -2.07 15.72
N ARG A 36 -9.14 -0.91 15.70
CA ARG A 36 -10.61 -0.83 15.84
C ARG A 36 -11.36 -1.50 14.68
N LEU A 37 -10.86 -1.40 13.46
CA LEU A 37 -11.51 -1.97 12.28
C LEU A 37 -11.30 -3.50 12.17
N PHE A 38 -10.16 -4.00 12.67
CA PHE A 38 -9.72 -5.39 12.55
C PHE A 38 -9.64 -6.12 13.89
N GLU A 39 -10.34 -5.65 14.94
CA GLU A 39 -10.29 -6.17 16.33
C GLU A 39 -10.57 -7.69 16.46
N GLY A 40 -11.12 -8.34 15.43
CA GLY A 40 -11.36 -9.79 15.36
C GLY A 40 -10.26 -10.63 14.69
N GLU A 41 -9.34 -10.03 13.94
CA GLU A 41 -8.28 -10.74 13.22
C GLU A 41 -6.99 -10.57 14.03
N ARG A 42 -6.45 -11.64 14.63
CA ARG A 42 -5.30 -11.55 15.57
C ARG A 42 -3.94 -11.67 14.86
N PRO A 43 -3.25 -10.57 14.58
CA PRO A 43 -1.79 -10.51 14.59
C PRO A 43 -1.29 -9.75 15.82
N SER A 44 -0.07 -10.08 16.27
CA SER A 44 0.58 -9.51 17.45
C SER A 44 0.57 -7.98 17.38
N PRO A 45 -0.17 -7.26 18.25
CA PRO A 45 -0.53 -5.86 18.01
C PRO A 45 0.71 -4.99 17.81
N ALA A 46 1.70 -5.06 18.72
CA ALA A 46 2.86 -4.16 18.69
C ALA A 46 3.80 -4.34 17.47
N PHE A 47 3.93 -5.56 16.93
CA PHE A 47 4.78 -5.83 15.76
C PHE A 47 4.01 -5.62 14.46
N ALA A 48 2.73 -5.98 14.45
CA ALA A 48 1.84 -5.68 13.34
C ALA A 48 1.70 -4.17 13.14
N ASP A 49 1.61 -3.39 14.23
CA ASP A 49 1.59 -1.92 14.17
C ASP A 49 2.80 -1.36 13.41
N LYS A 50 4.02 -1.77 13.80
CA LYS A 50 5.26 -1.26 13.19
C LYS A 50 5.40 -1.65 11.72
N ARG A 51 5.06 -2.90 11.35
CA ARG A 51 5.06 -3.35 9.94
C ARG A 51 4.02 -2.59 9.12
N LEU A 52 2.79 -2.47 9.62
CA LEU A 52 1.70 -1.81 8.89
C LEU A 52 1.92 -0.30 8.78
N GLU A 53 2.51 0.35 9.80
CA GLU A 53 2.89 1.76 9.72
C GLU A 53 3.98 2.01 8.69
N ALA A 54 5.01 1.15 8.62
CA ALA A 54 6.05 1.23 7.59
C ALA A 54 5.46 1.04 6.17
N LEU A 55 4.63 0.00 5.99
CA LEU A 55 3.94 -0.26 4.73
C LEU A 55 3.04 0.91 4.31
N ARG A 56 2.32 1.49 5.28
CA ARG A 56 1.46 2.66 5.04
C ARG A 56 2.28 3.86 4.59
N ARG A 57 3.39 4.21 5.25
CA ARG A 57 4.20 5.36 4.84
C ARG A 57 4.72 5.22 3.41
N VAL A 58 5.29 4.06 3.10
CA VAL A 58 5.75 3.75 1.73
C VAL A 58 4.60 3.82 0.74
N SER A 59 3.43 3.26 1.08
CA SER A 59 2.26 3.28 0.20
C SER A 59 1.76 4.70 -0.05
N VAL A 60 1.65 5.54 0.99
CA VAL A 60 1.24 6.95 0.85
C VAL A 60 2.24 7.72 -0.01
N LEU A 61 3.53 7.56 0.25
CA LEU A 61 4.59 8.15 -0.58
C LEU A 61 4.48 7.66 -2.03
N ALA A 62 4.21 6.38 -2.27
CA ALA A 62 4.04 5.82 -3.61
C ALA A 62 2.80 6.36 -4.33
N TRP A 63 1.67 6.52 -3.63
CA TRP A 63 0.47 7.11 -4.20
C TRP A 63 0.67 8.57 -4.61
N HIS A 64 1.31 9.37 -3.74
CA HIS A 64 1.53 10.80 -3.94
C HIS A 64 2.71 11.13 -4.85
N ARG A 65 3.86 10.46 -4.67
CA ARG A 65 5.14 10.75 -5.35
C ARG A 65 5.53 9.71 -6.40
N GLY A 66 4.84 8.56 -6.49
CA GLY A 66 5.22 7.48 -7.41
C GLY A 66 6.52 6.79 -6.98
N PHE A 67 7.50 6.78 -7.88
CA PHE A 67 8.81 6.14 -7.64
C PHE A 67 9.76 6.94 -6.73
N ALA A 68 9.43 8.18 -6.37
CA ALA A 68 10.28 9.00 -5.51
C ALA A 68 10.08 8.67 -4.01
N ILE A 69 10.47 7.45 -3.63
CA ILE A 69 10.56 6.99 -2.24
C ILE A 69 12.00 7.25 -1.75
N PRO A 70 12.20 7.99 -0.66
CA PRO A 70 13.54 8.18 -0.10
C PRO A 70 14.10 6.85 0.42
N GLU A 71 15.39 6.62 0.20
CA GLU A 71 16.13 5.44 0.64
C GLU A 71 15.98 5.14 2.15
N ALA A 72 15.88 6.19 2.98
CA ALA A 72 15.66 6.05 4.42
C ALA A 72 14.31 5.39 4.78
N GLU A 73 13.28 5.51 3.93
CA GLU A 73 12.01 4.81 4.13
C GLU A 73 12.07 3.37 3.61
N LEU A 74 12.87 3.11 2.57
CA LEU A 74 13.15 1.75 2.11
C LEU A 74 13.93 0.97 3.18
N ASP A 75 14.96 1.56 3.78
CA ASP A 75 15.72 0.95 4.87
C ASP A 75 14.81 0.61 6.06
N ARG A 76 13.94 1.53 6.48
CA ARG A 76 12.93 1.27 7.53
C ARG A 76 11.99 0.13 7.17
N PHE A 77 11.58 0.04 5.90
CA PHE A 77 10.70 -1.03 5.41
C PHE A 77 11.40 -2.40 5.49
N LEU A 78 12.67 -2.48 5.11
CA LEU A 78 13.47 -3.70 5.24
C LEU A 78 13.76 -4.03 6.71
N ASN A 79 14.02 -3.01 7.54
CA ASN A 79 14.32 -3.17 8.96
C ASN A 79 13.16 -3.78 9.77
N VAL A 80 11.91 -3.49 9.40
CA VAL A 80 10.73 -4.13 10.02
C VAL A 80 10.44 -5.55 9.48
N GLY A 81 11.29 -6.07 8.61
CA GLY A 81 11.25 -7.45 8.11
C GLY A 81 10.45 -7.64 6.83
N PHE A 82 10.23 -6.59 6.03
CA PHE A 82 9.81 -6.77 4.64
C PHE A 82 11.00 -7.05 3.73
N SER A 83 10.72 -7.57 2.54
CA SER A 83 11.73 -7.84 1.51
C SER A 83 11.57 -6.86 0.35
N GLU A 84 12.64 -6.60 -0.37
CA GLU A 84 12.66 -5.79 -1.60
C GLU A 84 11.64 -6.30 -2.63
N GLN A 85 11.46 -7.62 -2.73
CA GLN A 85 10.44 -8.22 -3.60
C GLN A 85 9.01 -7.78 -3.25
N GLN A 86 8.71 -7.61 -1.96
CA GLN A 86 7.41 -7.13 -1.50
C GLN A 86 7.25 -5.63 -1.78
N PHE A 87 8.33 -4.85 -1.68
CA PHE A 87 8.34 -3.44 -2.04
C PHE A 87 8.02 -3.26 -3.54
N GLU A 88 8.75 -3.97 -4.41
CA GLU A 88 8.53 -3.99 -5.86
C GLU A 88 7.09 -4.37 -6.21
N ALA A 89 6.54 -5.40 -5.55
CA ALA A 89 5.16 -5.83 -5.76
C ALA A 89 4.13 -4.74 -5.41
N VAL A 90 4.35 -3.99 -4.31
CA VAL A 90 3.49 -2.87 -3.90
C VAL A 90 3.51 -1.76 -4.94
N ILE A 91 4.71 -1.29 -5.30
CA ILE A 91 4.88 -0.22 -6.28
C ILE A 91 4.25 -0.62 -7.62
N SER A 92 4.54 -1.82 -8.10
CA SER A 92 3.97 -2.36 -9.34
C SER A 92 2.43 -2.36 -9.32
N ARG A 93 1.82 -2.77 -8.20
CA ARG A 93 0.34 -2.77 -8.06
C ARG A 93 -0.23 -1.36 -8.03
N ILE A 94 0.36 -0.44 -7.28
CA ILE A 94 -0.08 0.97 -7.21
C ILE A 94 -0.01 1.60 -8.59
N HIS A 95 1.08 1.36 -9.33
CA HIS A 95 1.27 1.89 -10.68
C HIS A 95 0.22 1.35 -11.64
N ARG A 96 -0.03 0.04 -11.63
CA ARG A 96 -1.12 -0.59 -12.41
C ARG A 96 -2.48 0.01 -12.04
N SER A 97 -2.76 0.24 -10.75
CA SER A 97 -4.02 0.87 -10.31
C SER A 97 -4.14 2.34 -10.74
N LYS A 98 -3.04 3.12 -10.74
CA LYS A 98 -3.04 4.51 -11.27
C LYS A 98 -3.21 4.53 -12.79
N ALA A 99 -2.59 3.60 -13.52
CA ALA A 99 -2.78 3.45 -14.96
C ALA A 99 -4.24 3.10 -15.30
N GLN A 100 -4.87 2.19 -14.55
CA GLN A 100 -6.28 1.86 -14.73
C GLN A 100 -7.19 3.06 -14.42
N ALA A 101 -6.91 3.79 -13.32
CA ALA A 101 -7.68 4.97 -12.95
C ALA A 101 -7.53 6.15 -13.93
N SER A 102 -6.41 6.25 -14.64
CA SER A 102 -6.21 7.28 -15.67
C SER A 102 -6.84 6.87 -17.01
N CYS A 103 -6.85 5.59 -17.36
CA CYS A 103 -7.58 5.08 -18.52
C CYS A 103 -9.09 5.37 -18.40
N CYS A 104 -9.70 5.11 -17.24
CA CYS A 104 -11.12 5.43 -17.00
C CYS A 104 -11.42 6.94 -16.93
N LYS A 105 -10.41 7.78 -16.68
CA LYS A 105 -10.56 9.25 -16.67
C LYS A 105 -10.36 9.88 -18.06
N ASN A 106 -9.53 9.27 -18.91
CA ASN A 106 -9.14 9.81 -20.21
C ASN A 106 -9.81 9.12 -21.43
N GLY A 107 -10.54 8.03 -21.24
CA GLY A 107 -11.43 7.44 -22.26
C GLY A 107 -12.81 7.16 -21.65
N ALA A 108 -13.90 7.81 -22.06
CA ALA A 108 -14.59 7.49 -23.32
C ALA A 108 -13.94 6.31 -24.05
N GLN A 109 -14.47 5.10 -23.82
CA GLN A 109 -14.01 3.88 -24.48
C GLN A 109 -14.39 3.91 -25.97
N PRO A 110 -13.46 3.66 -26.91
CA PRO A 110 -13.78 2.88 -28.09
C PRO A 110 -13.40 1.42 -27.83
N GLY A 111 -14.40 0.54 -27.87
CA GLY A 111 -14.22 -0.88 -28.21
C GLY A 111 -13.60 -1.79 -27.13
N HIS A 112 -14.46 -2.39 -26.31
CA HIS A 112 -14.22 -3.78 -25.90
C HIS A 112 -14.21 -4.65 -27.16
N VAL A 113 -13.04 -5.01 -27.69
CA VAL A 113 -12.92 -6.20 -28.52
C VAL A 113 -12.89 -7.41 -27.60
N HIS A 114 -14.06 -8.02 -27.48
CA HIS A 114 -14.22 -9.39 -27.05
C HIS A 114 -13.49 -10.27 -28.09
N ALA A 115 -12.26 -10.69 -27.81
CA ALA A 115 -11.60 -11.70 -28.62
C ALA A 115 -12.01 -13.07 -28.07
N LEU A 116 -13.07 -13.63 -28.68
CA LEU A 116 -13.33 -15.06 -28.71
C LEU A 116 -12.35 -15.73 -29.69
N ALA A 117 -11.76 -16.85 -29.28
CA ALA A 117 -11.52 -18.03 -30.09
C ALA A 117 -11.24 -19.22 -29.16
#